data_AF-G1M9Z0-F1
#
_entry.id   AF-G1M9Z0-F1
#
_cell.length_a   1.000
_cell.length_b   1.000
_cell.length_c   1.000
_cell.angle_alpha   90.00
_cell.angle_beta   90.00
_cell.angle_gamma   90.00
#
_symmetry.space_group_name_H-M   'P 1'
#
loop_
_entity.id
_entity.type
_entity.pdbx_description
1 polymer ?
#
loop_
_entity_poly.entity_id
_entity_poly.type
_entity_poly.pdbx_seq_one_letter_code
_entity_poly.pdbx_strand_id
1 'polypeptide(L)'
;MVSVIHIPDKTYKLSCRMLYQYLLLAQGQFHDLKQLFMSANNNSTPSSTSSPEEKSIERSLLEKAGLSESEAEAPEENSKDCVVCQNGTVNWVLLPCRHTCLCDGCVRYFQQCPMCRQFVQESFTLCSQKEQEKDKLKAL
;
A
#
# COMPACT_ATOMS: atom_id res chain seq x y z
N MET A 1 14.64 -17.08 9.79
CA MET A 1 14.41 -15.86 8.98
C MET A 1 15.77 -15.37 8.54
N VAL A 2 15.94 -15.10 7.24
CA VAL A 2 17.19 -14.61 6.65
C VAL A 2 16.90 -13.26 6.01
N SER A 3 17.69 -12.24 6.36
CA SER A 3 17.57 -10.89 5.80
C SER A 3 18.87 -10.54 5.08
N VAL A 4 18.77 -10.11 3.83
CA VAL A 4 19.90 -9.61 3.04
C VAL A 4 19.85 -8.09 3.08
N ILE A 5 20.88 -7.47 3.64
CA ILE A 5 20.94 -6.02 3.85
C ILE A 5 22.09 -5.46 3.02
N HIS A 6 21.81 -4.42 2.24
CA HIS A 6 22.81 -3.60 1.60
C HIS A 6 23.52 -2.75 2.65
N ILE A 7 24.84 -2.88 2.77
CA ILE A 7 25.69 -2.01 3.57
C ILE A 7 26.42 -1.08 2.59
N PRO A 8 26.32 0.25 2.74
CA PRO A 8 27.00 1.20 1.85
C PRO A 8 28.51 0.99 1.86
N ASP A 9 29.14 1.02 0.68
CA ASP A 9 30.58 0.95 0.52
C ASP A 9 31.11 2.01 -0.47
N LYS A 10 32.41 1.96 -0.79
CA LYS A 10 33.05 2.92 -1.70
C LYS A 10 32.54 2.81 -3.14
N THR A 11 32.02 1.64 -3.51
CA THR A 11 31.55 1.26 -4.85
C THR A 11 30.04 1.50 -4.98
N TYR A 12 29.27 1.27 -3.92
CA TYR A 12 27.81 1.39 -3.84
C TYR A 12 27.41 2.29 -2.67
N LYS A 13 27.13 3.56 -2.98
CA LYS A 13 26.76 4.60 -1.99
C LYS A 13 25.27 4.65 -1.65
N LEU A 14 24.47 3.68 -2.11
CA LEU A 14 23.06 3.64 -1.77
C LEU A 14 22.89 3.55 -0.25
N SER A 15 21.82 4.15 0.29
CA SER A 15 21.52 4.05 1.72
C SER A 15 21.40 2.58 2.16
N CYS A 16 21.73 2.31 3.43
CA CYS A 16 21.56 0.98 4.01
C CYS A 16 20.08 0.56 3.89
N ARG A 17 19.81 -0.58 3.26
CA ARG A 17 18.43 -1.07 3.02
C ARG A 17 18.37 -2.58 2.98
N MET A 18 17.25 -3.14 3.40
CA MET A 18 16.96 -4.56 3.22
C MET A 18 16.65 -4.82 1.75
N LEU A 19 17.41 -5.72 1.11
CA LEU A 19 17.24 -6.11 -0.29
C LEU A 19 16.25 -7.28 -0.41
N TYR A 20 16.38 -8.27 0.47
CA TYR A 20 15.55 -9.47 0.47
C TYR A 20 15.28 -9.95 1.89
N GLN A 21 14.13 -10.60 2.07
CA GLN A 21 13.77 -11.25 3.32
C GLN A 21 13.13 -12.59 3.01
N TYR A 22 13.70 -13.66 3.59
CA TYR A 22 13.28 -15.03 3.35
C TYR A 22 12.93 -15.75 4.65
N LEU A 23 11.94 -16.64 4.58
CA LEU A 23 11.75 -17.71 5.54
C LEU A 23 12.49 -18.95 5.03
N LEU A 24 13.39 -19.50 5.85
CA LEU A 24 14.01 -20.79 5.59
C LEU A 24 13.25 -21.84 6.40
N LEU A 25 12.67 -22.83 5.72
CA LEU A 25 12.02 -23.98 6.32
C LEU A 25 13.04 -25.10 6.61
N ALA A 26 12.70 -26.01 7.53
CA ALA A 26 13.57 -27.13 7.90
C ALA A 26 13.88 -28.08 6.72
N GLN A 27 13.02 -28.15 5.70
CA GLN A 27 13.27 -28.93 4.49
C GLN A 27 14.20 -28.23 3.47
N GLY A 28 14.78 -27.07 3.80
CA GLY A 28 15.64 -26.31 2.89
C GLY A 28 14.88 -25.49 1.83
N GLN A 29 13.56 -25.38 1.95
CA GLN A 29 12.74 -24.51 1.11
C GLN A 29 12.81 -23.05 1.58
N PHE A 30 12.83 -22.13 0.62
CA PHE A 30 12.86 -20.69 0.85
C PHE A 30 11.53 -20.07 0.39
N HIS A 31 10.97 -19.19 1.21
CA HIS A 31 9.81 -18.38 0.86
C HIS A 31 10.11 -16.89 1.05
N ASP A 32 9.78 -16.08 0.05
CA ASP A 32 9.86 -14.62 0.17
C ASP A 32 8.87 -14.10 1.21
N LEU A 33 9.36 -13.32 2.17
CA LEU A 33 8.51 -12.62 3.12
C LEU A 33 7.99 -11.33 2.46
N LYS A 34 6.69 -11.33 2.11
CA LYS A 34 6.01 -10.09 1.75
C LYS A 34 5.85 -9.21 3.00
N GLN A 35 6.16 -7.93 2.90
CA GLN A 35 5.87 -6.98 3.98
C GLN A 35 4.34 -6.89 4.16
N LEU A 36 3.86 -7.36 5.31
CA LEU A 36 2.46 -7.23 5.71
C LEU A 36 2.24 -5.82 6.27
N PHE A 37 1.90 -4.88 5.39
CA PHE A 37 1.37 -3.59 5.80
C PHE A 37 -0.14 -3.59 5.58
N MET A 38 -0.90 -3.41 6.66
CA MET A 38 -2.35 -3.33 6.58
C MET A 38 -2.72 -1.98 5.97
N SER A 39 -3.18 -2.05 4.72
CA SER A 39 -3.63 -0.88 3.97
C SER A 39 -5.04 -0.49 4.43
N ALA A 40 -5.30 0.81 4.52
CA ALA A 40 -6.66 1.29 4.70
C ALA A 40 -7.45 1.11 3.39
N ASN A 41 -8.11 -0.03 3.23
CA ASN A 41 -9.48 -0.17 2.73
C ASN A 41 -9.80 -1.63 2.42
N ASN A 42 -10.73 -2.20 3.19
CA ASN A 42 -11.67 -3.20 2.69
C ASN A 42 -13.05 -2.58 2.92
N ASN A 43 -13.56 -1.84 1.92
CA ASN A 43 -14.95 -1.44 1.91
C ASN A 43 -15.74 -2.43 1.03
N SER A 44 -15.65 -3.71 1.37
CA SER A 44 -16.71 -4.66 1.03
C SER A 44 -17.76 -4.54 2.13
N THR A 45 -18.75 -3.69 1.88
CA THR A 45 -20.00 -3.62 2.64
C THR A 45 -20.55 -5.02 2.91
N PRO A 46 -20.65 -5.50 4.17
CA PRO A 46 -21.54 -6.58 4.50
C PRO A 46 -22.91 -5.98 4.82
N SER A 47 -23.67 -5.65 3.78
CA SER A 47 -25.07 -5.25 3.94
C SER A 47 -25.93 -6.51 3.94
N SER A 48 -26.13 -7.07 5.12
CA SER A 48 -27.26 -7.93 5.47
C SER A 48 -27.69 -7.43 6.86
N THR A 49 -28.88 -6.88 7.09
CA THR A 49 -30.21 -7.33 6.71
C THR A 49 -31.23 -6.19 6.84
N SER A 50 -32.04 -5.93 5.80
CA SER A 50 -33.45 -5.56 5.94
C SER A 50 -34.16 -5.58 4.59
N SER A 51 -35.08 -6.55 4.46
CA SER A 51 -36.28 -6.61 3.59
C SER A 51 -36.14 -6.52 2.06
N PRO A 52 -36.86 -7.38 1.30
CA PRO A 52 -36.88 -7.39 -0.15
C PRO A 52 -37.99 -6.47 -0.67
N GLU A 53 -37.65 -5.36 -1.34
CA GLU A 53 -38.46 -4.77 -2.42
C GLU A 53 -37.76 -3.53 -3.01
N GLU A 54 -37.70 -3.50 -4.35
CA GLU A 54 -37.52 -2.32 -5.21
C GLU A 54 -36.15 -1.60 -5.27
N LYS A 55 -35.34 -1.98 -6.26
CA LYS A 55 -34.73 -1.04 -7.22
C LYS A 55 -34.11 -1.78 -8.41
N SER A 56 -35.00 -2.15 -9.31
CA SER A 56 -34.78 -2.94 -10.52
C SER A 56 -34.59 -2.08 -11.79
N ILE A 57 -34.22 -0.80 -11.68
CA ILE A 57 -34.37 0.14 -12.81
C ILE A 57 -33.04 0.71 -13.36
N GLU A 58 -31.90 0.54 -12.67
CA GLU A 58 -30.65 1.18 -13.10
C GLU A 58 -29.54 0.19 -13.51
N ARG A 59 -29.95 -0.95 -14.09
CA ARG A 59 -29.02 -1.94 -14.67
C ARG A 59 -29.38 -2.41 -16.07
N SER A 60 -30.32 -1.74 -16.75
CA SER A 60 -30.81 -2.17 -18.07
C SER A 60 -30.47 -1.21 -19.22
N LEU A 61 -29.79 -0.07 -19.00
CA LEU A 61 -29.51 0.91 -20.07
C LEU A 61 -28.07 0.98 -20.58
N LEU A 62 -27.15 0.15 -20.06
CA LEU A 62 -25.75 0.14 -20.51
C LEU A 62 -25.30 -1.17 -21.17
N GLU A 63 -26.20 -2.14 -21.40
CA GLU A 63 -25.88 -3.37 -22.16
C GLU A 63 -25.92 -3.19 -23.69
N LYS A 64 -26.20 -1.98 -24.21
CA LYS A 64 -26.43 -1.75 -25.65
C LYS A 64 -25.35 -0.95 -26.37
N ALA A 65 -24.10 -1.05 -25.93
CA ALA A 65 -22.94 -0.55 -26.68
C ALA A 65 -21.86 -1.64 -26.73
N GLY A 66 -22.01 -2.57 -27.68
CA GLY A 66 -21.08 -3.67 -27.90
C GLY A 66 -19.71 -3.22 -28.37
N LEU A 67 -18.79 -3.03 -27.43
CA LEU A 67 -17.35 -2.91 -27.68
C LEU A 67 -16.61 -3.81 -26.68
N SER A 68 -16.33 -5.03 -27.12
CA SER A 68 -15.32 -5.90 -26.55
C SER A 68 -14.02 -5.62 -27.28
N GLU A 69 -12.96 -5.20 -26.58
CA GLU A 69 -11.57 -5.50 -26.97
C GLU A 69 -10.56 -5.15 -25.86
N SER A 70 -9.67 -6.13 -25.63
CA SER A 70 -8.35 -6.05 -25.00
C SER A 70 -8.24 -6.08 -23.46
N GLU A 71 -7.95 -7.28 -22.95
CA GLU A 71 -7.20 -7.51 -21.71
C GLU A 71 -5.92 -6.64 -21.69
N ALA A 72 -5.89 -5.72 -20.73
CA ALA A 72 -4.69 -5.27 -20.08
C ALA A 72 -5.04 -5.23 -18.60
N GLU A 73 -4.68 -6.27 -17.85
CA GLU A 73 -4.66 -6.21 -16.40
C GLU A 73 -3.65 -5.12 -16.00
N ALA A 74 -4.14 -3.89 -15.92
CA ALA A 74 -3.45 -2.83 -15.21
C ALA A 74 -3.23 -3.34 -13.78
N PRO A 75 -2.05 -3.15 -13.18
CA PRO A 75 -1.92 -3.42 -11.77
C PRO A 75 -2.98 -2.56 -11.10
N GLU A 76 -3.90 -3.19 -10.38
CA GLU A 76 -4.86 -2.55 -9.49
C GLU A 76 -4.05 -1.75 -8.46
N GLU A 77 -3.58 -0.58 -8.87
CA GLU A 77 -3.14 0.51 -8.01
C GLU A 77 -4.41 1.09 -7.41
N ASN A 78 -5.12 0.24 -6.65
CA ASN A 78 -6.26 0.59 -5.84
C ASN A 78 -5.75 1.68 -4.91
N SER A 79 -6.05 2.93 -5.27
CA SER A 79 -5.54 4.14 -4.66
C SER A 79 -5.79 4.07 -3.17
N LYS A 80 -4.73 3.79 -2.41
CA LYS A 80 -4.79 3.78 -0.95
C LYS A 80 -4.79 5.25 -0.54
N ASP A 81 -5.95 5.88 -0.59
CA ASP A 81 -6.08 7.29 -0.24
C ASP A 81 -6.05 7.46 1.27
N CYS A 82 -5.55 8.61 1.73
CA CYS A 82 -5.47 8.91 3.14
C CYS A 82 -6.87 8.96 3.76
N VAL A 83 -7.07 8.23 4.86
CA VAL A 83 -8.37 8.15 5.54
C VAL A 83 -8.85 9.48 6.11
N VAL A 84 -7.94 10.46 6.25
CA VAL A 84 -8.23 11.77 6.83
C VAL A 84 -8.63 12.77 5.75
N CYS A 85 -7.79 12.98 4.74
CA CYS A 85 -8.05 14.00 3.70
C CYS A 85 -8.70 13.44 2.43
N GLN A 86 -8.67 12.12 2.22
CA GLN A 86 -9.16 11.44 1.01
C GLN A 86 -8.61 12.02 -0.31
N ASN A 87 -7.48 12.72 -0.25
CA ASN A 87 -6.88 13.42 -1.39
C ASN A 87 -5.42 13.03 -1.61
N GLY A 88 -4.66 12.76 -0.55
CA GLY A 88 -3.27 12.36 -0.65
C GLY A 88 -3.12 10.85 -0.54
N THR A 89 -2.22 10.26 -1.33
CA THR A 89 -1.86 8.83 -1.25
C THR A 89 -1.25 8.50 0.12
N VAL A 90 -1.63 7.37 0.71
CA VAL A 90 -0.99 6.90 1.95
C VAL A 90 0.47 6.57 1.69
N ASN A 91 1.33 7.04 2.59
CA ASN A 91 2.76 6.79 2.50
C ASN A 91 3.37 6.41 3.86
N TRP A 92 2.62 6.51 4.95
CA TRP A 92 3.17 6.35 6.30
C TRP A 92 2.70 5.08 6.99
N VAL A 93 3.65 4.34 7.57
CA VAL A 93 3.41 3.24 8.49
C VAL A 93 3.54 3.74 9.92
N LEU A 94 2.55 3.46 10.76
CA LEU A 94 2.52 3.88 12.16
C LEU A 94 2.87 2.69 13.07
N LEU A 95 3.88 2.80 13.93
CA LEU A 95 4.27 1.77 14.89
C LEU A 95 3.73 2.07 16.29
N PRO A 96 3.30 1.05 17.06
CA PRO A 96 3.47 -0.39 16.80
C PRO A 96 2.35 -1.03 15.95
N CYS A 97 1.28 -0.31 15.62
CA CYS A 97 0.07 -0.91 15.04
C CYS A 97 0.17 -1.28 13.55
N ARG A 98 1.21 -0.83 12.84
CA ARG A 98 1.52 -1.09 11.41
C ARG A 98 0.42 -0.71 10.41
N HIS A 99 -0.46 0.21 10.76
CA HIS A 99 -1.48 0.73 9.85
C HIS A 99 -0.86 1.73 8.87
N THR A 100 -1.24 1.61 7.59
CA THR A 100 -0.89 2.55 6.53
C THR A 100 -2.14 3.32 6.11
N CYS A 101 -2.37 4.48 6.75
CA CYS A 101 -3.62 5.24 6.61
C CYS A 101 -3.42 6.75 6.42
N LEU A 102 -2.18 7.25 6.49
CA LEU A 102 -1.88 8.68 6.43
C LEU A 102 -0.98 9.03 5.24
N CYS A 103 -1.28 10.16 4.59
CA CYS A 103 -0.39 10.80 3.61
C CYS A 103 0.65 11.72 4.30
N ASP A 104 1.61 12.23 3.52
CA ASP A 104 2.67 13.13 4.00
C ASP A 104 2.15 14.42 4.65
N GLY A 105 0.99 14.91 4.20
CA GLY A 105 0.35 16.10 4.77
C GLY A 105 -0.33 15.81 6.10
N CYS A 106 -1.04 14.68 6.21
CA CYS A 106 -1.84 14.37 7.39
C CYS A 106 -1.00 13.85 8.57
N VAL A 107 0.09 13.09 8.33
CA VAL A 107 0.84 12.41 9.40
C VAL A 107 1.26 13.32 10.56
N ARG A 108 1.59 14.59 10.27
CA ARG A 108 2.11 15.56 11.26
C ARG A 108 1.10 15.98 12.31
N TYR A 109 -0.19 15.74 12.07
CA TYR A 109 -1.28 16.16 12.95
C TYR A 109 -1.78 15.05 13.89
N PHE A 110 -1.23 13.84 13.80
CA PHE A 110 -1.75 12.68 14.52
C PHE A 110 -0.68 12.04 15.42
N GLN A 111 -0.96 11.99 16.71
CA GLN A 111 -0.18 11.22 17.70
C GLN A 111 -0.77 9.83 17.99
N GLN A 112 -1.97 9.56 17.46
CA GLN A 112 -2.66 8.29 17.56
C GLN A 112 -3.08 7.84 16.15
N CYS A 113 -3.02 6.53 15.90
CA CYS A 113 -3.47 5.96 14.64
C CYS A 113 -4.98 6.20 14.42
N PRO A 114 -5.42 6.80 13.30
CA PRO A 114 -6.85 6.98 13.01
C PRO A 114 -7.66 5.67 12.98
N MET A 115 -7.02 4.57 12.61
CA MET A 115 -7.69 3.27 12.45
C MET A 115 -7.93 2.55 13.78
N CYS A 116 -6.98 2.61 14.71
CA CYS A 116 -7.01 1.78 15.94
C CYS A 116 -6.81 2.56 17.24
N ARG A 117 -6.62 3.88 17.16
CA ARG A 117 -6.41 4.79 18.29
C ARG A 117 -5.16 4.53 19.13
N GLN A 118 -4.31 3.58 18.72
CA GLN A 118 -3.04 3.30 19.36
C GLN A 118 -2.10 4.51 19.22
N PHE A 119 -1.42 4.88 20.30
CA PHE A 119 -0.37 5.91 20.26
C PHE A 119 0.76 5.52 19.32
N VAL A 120 1.15 6.47 18.47
CA VAL A 120 2.25 6.33 17.52
C VAL A 120 3.56 6.55 18.28
N GLN A 121 4.41 5.53 18.31
CA GLN A 121 5.74 5.60 18.92
C GLN A 121 6.79 5.97 17.89
N GLU A 122 6.71 5.34 16.72
CA GLU A 122 7.61 5.54 15.59
C GLU A 122 6.81 5.50 14.29
N SER A 123 7.33 6.13 13.23
CA SER A 123 6.69 6.09 11.92
C SER A 123 7.72 6.22 10.81
N PHE A 124 7.49 5.55 9.68
CA PHE A 124 8.37 5.61 8.52
C PHE A 124 7.55 5.59 7.22
N THR A 125 8.18 5.99 6.12
CA THR A 125 7.54 6.04 4.80
C THR A 125 7.69 4.73 4.02
N LEU A 126 6.68 4.34 3.24
CA LEU A 126 6.67 3.12 2.42
C LEU A 126 7.52 3.24 1.16
N CYS A 127 7.55 4.42 0.53
CA CYS A 127 8.24 4.61 -0.74
C CYS A 127 9.24 5.76 -0.68
N SER A 128 10.54 5.45 -0.85
CA SER A 128 11.61 6.42 -1.14
C SER A 128 11.84 6.57 -2.66
N GLN A 129 10.77 6.57 -3.46
CA GLN A 129 10.88 6.65 -4.93
C GLN A 129 11.32 8.01 -5.48
N LYS A 130 11.80 8.95 -4.66
CA LYS A 130 12.44 10.18 -5.16
C LYS A 130 13.91 10.04 -5.55
N GLU A 131 14.54 8.88 -5.28
CA GLU A 131 15.95 8.66 -5.67
C GLU A 131 16.10 8.16 -7.11
N GLN A 132 15.10 7.51 -7.72
CA GLN A 132 15.23 6.97 -9.09
C GLN A 132 15.05 8.01 -10.20
N GLU A 133 14.29 9.09 -9.98
CA GLU A 133 14.11 10.13 -11.00
C GLU A 133 15.29 11.12 -11.05
N LYS A 134 15.95 11.35 -9.90
CA LYS A 134 17.09 12.28 -9.81
C LYS A 134 18.38 11.70 -10.40
N ASP A 135 18.52 10.37 -10.44
CA ASP A 135 19.63 9.69 -11.12
C ASP A 135 19.44 9.61 -12.64
N LYS A 136 18.21 9.51 -13.15
CA LYS A 136 17.95 9.58 -14.60
C LYS A 136 18.21 10.97 -15.18
N LEU A 137 17.96 12.04 -14.42
CA LEU A 137 18.23 13.42 -14.85
C LEU A 137 19.71 13.85 -14.70
N LYS A 138 20.53 13.06 -14.00
CA LYS A 138 21.98 13.30 -13.88
C LYS A 138 22.83 12.48 -14.85
N ALA A 139 22.21 11.52 -15.55
CA ALA A 139 22.85 10.68 -16.56
C ALA A 139 22.56 11.14 -18.01
N LEU A 140 21.93 12.31 -18.17
CA LEU A 140 21.74 13.03 -19.44
C LEU A 140 22.63 14.28 -19.48
#